data_AF-A0A962VQC2-F1
#
_entry.id   AF-A0A962VQC2-F1
#
_cell.length_a   1.000
_cell.length_b   1.000
_cell.length_c   1.000
_cell.angle_alpha   90.00
_cell.angle_beta   90.00
_cell.angle_gamma   90.00
#
_symmetry.space_group_name_H-M   'P 1'
#
loop_
_entity.id
_entity.type
_entity.pdbx_description
1 polymer ?
#
loop_
_entity_poly.entity_id
_entity_poly.type
_entity_poly.pdbx_seq_one_letter_code
_entity_poly.pdbx_strand_id
1 'polypeptide(L)'
;KTSWAATIAFVLLSAPNALALGTRTAGSSSMATLHIPSPLNFWPNHGFAQMTPSIHLPTTHSADDLIVVWLYVPPNKEIDARYLDEQSRWSLVFPAGTRSDRVEYKHIAGSEPQSANMYFPDDPSQRENWTILDVRGTEILAEGQRFHVFRPDSSNPHASLTGWSWLRSDGDGQKEATTRLLEHAARTPRPGGRAPLDPGARRMLAHLNDCAHCHIPSMPRRTWKDSDIGIKRATDAHGFFVPQAVLSDDSIVANHRPRDLNSEDPFVKVHCGEDPARLVRDDDGKHFVCDNERVPIAHRDVAAALAAGQPYTLRVCKSRRWLYERMTARARNAFAPAFRRCGIGESAPTGS
;
A
#
# COMPACT_ATOMS: atom_id res chain seq x y z
N LYS A 1 46.86 -27.44 -17.29
CA LYS A 1 46.29 -28.15 -18.47
C LYS A 1 45.07 -28.94 -17.98
N THR A 2 44.00 -29.00 -18.78
CA THR A 2 42.63 -29.56 -18.55
C THR A 2 41.80 -28.79 -17.51
N SER A 3 40.96 -27.78 -17.82
CA SER A 3 39.85 -27.64 -18.79
C SER A 3 38.75 -28.67 -18.63
N TRP A 4 37.68 -28.33 -17.89
CA TRP A 4 36.33 -28.87 -18.07
C TRP A 4 35.32 -27.73 -17.98
N ALA A 5 34.88 -27.29 -19.16
CA ALA A 5 33.71 -26.46 -19.36
C ALA A 5 32.48 -27.37 -19.38
N ALA A 6 31.42 -27.00 -18.65
CA ALA A 6 30.10 -27.60 -18.77
C ALA A 6 29.10 -26.49 -19.06
N THR A 7 28.83 -26.30 -20.35
CA THR A 7 27.75 -25.48 -20.87
C THR A 7 26.43 -26.24 -20.69
N ILE A 8 25.57 -25.76 -19.79
CA ILE A 8 24.18 -26.22 -19.70
C ILE A 8 23.31 -25.15 -20.37
N ALA A 9 22.84 -25.45 -21.58
CA ALA A 9 21.84 -24.67 -22.28
C ALA A 9 20.44 -25.10 -21.81
N PHE A 10 19.75 -24.23 -21.08
CA PHE A 10 18.32 -24.36 -20.80
C PHE A 10 17.53 -23.63 -21.88
N VAL A 11 16.95 -24.38 -22.82
CA VAL A 11 15.94 -23.87 -23.76
C VAL A 11 14.57 -24.03 -23.10
N LEU A 12 14.03 -22.93 -22.56
CA LEU A 12 12.63 -22.84 -22.14
C LEU A 12 11.79 -22.34 -23.32
N LEU A 13 11.22 -23.29 -24.07
CA LEU A 13 10.15 -23.03 -25.03
C LEU A 13 8.89 -22.61 -24.25
N SER A 14 8.68 -21.30 -24.13
CA SER A 14 7.42 -20.72 -23.66
C SER A 14 6.48 -20.65 -24.86
N ALA A 15 5.52 -21.57 -24.95
CA ALA A 15 4.46 -21.47 -25.94
C ALA A 15 3.60 -20.23 -25.62
N PRO A 16 3.34 -19.33 -26.59
CA PRO A 16 2.36 -18.29 -26.41
C PRO A 16 0.98 -18.95 -26.43
N ASN A 17 0.32 -19.00 -25.28
CA ASN A 17 -1.10 -19.32 -25.21
C ASN A 17 -1.86 -18.24 -25.99
N ALA A 18 -2.26 -18.57 -27.22
CA ALA A 18 -3.21 -17.81 -28.00
C ALA A 18 -4.55 -17.83 -27.25
N LEU A 19 -4.83 -16.76 -26.51
CA LEU A 19 -6.15 -16.50 -25.94
C LEU A 19 -7.11 -16.23 -27.10
N ALA A 20 -7.96 -17.20 -27.40
CA ALA A 20 -9.15 -17.00 -28.21
C ALA A 20 -9.97 -15.86 -27.57
N LEU A 21 -10.21 -14.79 -28.34
CA LEU A 21 -11.15 -13.72 -28.02
C LEU A 21 -12.56 -14.30 -28.06
N GLY A 22 -12.95 -14.99 -26.99
CA GLY A 22 -14.34 -15.36 -26.76
C GLY A 22 -15.17 -14.09 -26.61
N THR A 23 -16.19 -13.94 -27.45
CA THR A 23 -17.25 -12.93 -27.28
C THR A 23 -17.87 -13.12 -25.90
N ARG A 24 -17.53 -12.25 -24.94
CA ARG A 24 -18.24 -12.19 -23.66
C ARG A 24 -19.69 -11.88 -23.95
N THR A 25 -20.59 -12.78 -23.55
CA THR A 25 -22.01 -12.49 -23.53
C THR A 25 -22.23 -11.30 -22.60
N ALA A 26 -22.87 -10.25 -23.12
CA ALA A 26 -23.29 -9.11 -22.31
C ALA A 26 -24.19 -9.64 -21.17
N GLY A 27 -23.71 -9.55 -19.93
CA GLY A 27 -24.43 -10.01 -18.74
C GLY A 27 -23.65 -10.91 -17.77
N SER A 28 -22.47 -11.44 -18.14
CA SER A 28 -21.62 -12.15 -17.17
C SER A 28 -20.87 -11.15 -16.29
N SER A 29 -21.08 -11.22 -14.98
CA SER A 29 -20.25 -10.57 -13.95
C SER A 29 -18.75 -10.80 -14.23
N SER A 30 -17.93 -9.76 -14.07
CA SER A 30 -16.46 -9.85 -14.16
C SER A 30 -15.81 -10.41 -12.91
N MET A 31 -16.62 -10.78 -11.91
CA MET A 31 -16.13 -11.29 -10.65
C MET A 31 -15.37 -12.61 -10.85
N ALA A 32 -14.18 -12.71 -10.26
CA ALA A 32 -13.40 -13.94 -10.22
C ALA A 32 -12.89 -14.24 -8.81
N THR A 33 -12.97 -15.51 -8.41
CA THR A 33 -12.38 -16.01 -7.16
C THR A 33 -10.87 -16.15 -7.31
N LEU A 34 -10.13 -15.75 -6.28
CA LEU A 34 -8.68 -15.81 -6.19
C LEU A 34 -8.25 -16.64 -4.97
N HIS A 35 -7.05 -17.21 -5.00
CA HIS A 35 -6.51 -17.98 -3.89
C HIS A 35 -4.99 -17.78 -3.72
N ILE A 36 -4.53 -17.60 -2.48
CA ILE A 36 -3.12 -17.55 -2.11
C ILE A 36 -2.87 -18.66 -1.08
N PRO A 37 -2.24 -19.78 -1.47
CA PRO A 37 -2.08 -20.94 -0.57
C PRO A 37 -1.08 -20.70 0.56
N SER A 38 -0.09 -19.81 0.36
CA SER A 38 0.98 -19.55 1.32
C SER A 38 1.29 -18.06 1.39
N PRO A 39 0.57 -17.29 2.23
CA PRO A 39 0.60 -15.84 2.12
C PRO A 39 1.82 -15.19 2.76
N LEU A 40 2.47 -15.83 3.73
CA LEU A 40 3.48 -15.19 4.58
C LEU A 40 4.62 -14.52 3.79
N ASN A 41 5.10 -15.20 2.74
CA ASN A 41 6.17 -14.72 1.86
C ASN A 41 5.68 -14.44 0.44
N PHE A 42 4.36 -14.39 0.20
CA PHE A 42 3.80 -14.27 -1.14
C PHE A 42 4.35 -13.05 -1.89
N TRP A 43 4.17 -11.84 -1.34
CA TRP A 43 4.58 -10.60 -1.99
C TRP A 43 6.07 -10.53 -2.37
N PRO A 44 7.03 -10.70 -1.43
CA PRO A 44 8.45 -10.65 -1.79
C PRO A 44 8.83 -11.76 -2.79
N ASN A 45 8.26 -12.97 -2.67
CA ASN A 45 8.53 -14.07 -3.60
C ASN A 45 7.97 -13.82 -5.02
N HIS A 46 7.00 -12.91 -5.16
CA HIS A 46 6.38 -12.55 -6.44
C HIS A 46 6.85 -11.18 -6.95
N GLY A 47 8.01 -10.69 -6.46
CA GLY A 47 8.66 -9.49 -6.97
C GLY A 47 8.02 -8.16 -6.52
N PHE A 48 7.16 -8.19 -5.51
CA PHE A 48 6.65 -6.96 -4.90
C PHE A 48 7.70 -6.32 -4.01
N ALA A 49 7.69 -4.99 -3.95
CA ALA A 49 8.45 -4.22 -2.97
C ALA A 49 7.52 -3.53 -1.98
N GLN A 50 7.95 -3.49 -0.72
CA GLN A 50 7.27 -2.73 0.32
C GLN A 50 7.45 -1.23 0.08
N MET A 51 6.33 -0.52 0.00
CA MET A 51 6.24 0.93 -0.13
C MET A 51 6.01 1.57 1.24
N THR A 52 7.03 2.28 1.73
CA THR A 52 7.02 2.96 3.02
C THR A 52 6.84 4.46 2.78
N PRO A 53 5.67 5.05 3.06
CA PRO A 53 5.46 6.50 2.91
C PRO A 53 6.29 7.28 3.93
N SER A 54 6.51 8.58 3.71
CA SER A 54 7.30 9.40 4.64
C SER A 54 6.61 9.64 5.99
N ILE A 55 5.28 9.56 6.03
CA ILE A 55 4.45 9.75 7.22
C ILE A 55 3.86 8.40 7.61
N HIS A 56 3.96 8.05 8.90
CA HIS A 56 3.47 6.77 9.41
C HIS A 56 1.99 6.58 9.12
N LEU A 57 1.63 5.36 8.77
CA LEU A 57 0.23 4.94 8.73
C LEU A 57 -0.24 4.70 10.19
N PRO A 58 -1.50 4.99 10.50
CA PRO A 58 -2.00 4.90 11.87
C PRO A 58 -2.24 3.43 12.27
N THR A 59 -2.26 3.13 13.57
CA THR A 59 -2.31 1.77 14.13
C THR A 59 -3.31 1.67 15.31
N THR A 60 -3.60 0.46 15.77
CA THR A 60 -4.38 0.18 16.99
C THR A 60 -3.72 0.79 18.23
N HIS A 61 -4.49 0.90 19.33
CA HIS A 61 -3.96 1.35 20.63
C HIS A 61 -2.73 0.54 21.06
N SER A 62 -2.78 -0.79 20.88
CA SER A 62 -1.73 -1.74 21.23
C SER A 62 -0.53 -1.70 20.29
N ALA A 63 -0.62 -1.04 19.13
CA ALA A 63 0.35 -1.14 18.05
C ALA A 63 0.70 -2.60 17.68
N ASP A 64 -0.29 -3.50 17.82
CA ASP A 64 -0.18 -4.91 17.47
C ASP A 64 -0.69 -5.19 16.05
N ASP A 65 -1.09 -4.16 15.33
CA ASP A 65 -1.40 -4.22 13.90
C ASP A 65 -0.45 -3.34 13.10
N LEU A 66 -0.29 -3.66 11.83
CA LEU A 66 0.42 -2.78 10.90
C LEU A 66 -0.20 -2.87 9.51
N ILE A 67 -0.03 -1.80 8.75
CA ILE A 67 -0.43 -1.73 7.36
C ILE A 67 0.83 -1.68 6.50
N VAL A 68 0.98 -2.64 5.60
CA VAL A 68 2.01 -2.59 4.56
C VAL A 68 1.35 -2.39 3.21
N VAL A 69 1.95 -1.56 2.36
CA VAL A 69 1.59 -1.51 0.95
C VAL A 69 2.71 -2.16 0.14
N TRP A 70 2.35 -3.17 -0.64
CA TRP A 70 3.23 -3.87 -1.56
C TRP A 70 2.95 -3.39 -2.98
N LEU A 71 4.00 -3.08 -3.73
CA LEU A 71 3.91 -2.62 -5.11
C LEU A 71 4.72 -3.55 -6.02
N TYR A 72 4.07 -4.04 -7.07
CA TYR A 72 4.68 -4.77 -8.16
C TYR A 72 4.57 -3.96 -9.44
N VAL A 73 5.68 -3.86 -10.17
CA VAL A 73 5.73 -3.32 -11.53
C VAL A 73 6.31 -4.41 -12.42
N PRO A 74 5.67 -4.74 -13.56
CA PRO A 74 6.18 -5.79 -14.44
C PRO A 74 7.64 -5.55 -14.83
N PRO A 75 8.44 -6.62 -14.95
CA PRO A 75 9.81 -6.48 -15.41
C PRO A 75 9.83 -5.82 -16.79
N ASN A 76 10.83 -4.96 -17.03
CA ASN A 76 11.01 -4.21 -18.28
C ASN A 76 9.91 -3.19 -18.61
N LYS A 77 9.07 -2.84 -17.64
CA LYS A 77 8.16 -1.69 -17.75
C LYS A 77 8.61 -0.60 -16.79
N GLU A 78 8.40 0.65 -17.21
CA GLU A 78 8.80 1.81 -16.44
C GLU A 78 7.58 2.60 -15.97
N ILE A 79 7.71 3.19 -14.78
CA ILE A 79 6.79 4.14 -14.19
C ILE A 79 7.10 5.51 -14.77
N ASP A 80 6.07 6.18 -15.27
CA ASP A 80 6.20 7.52 -15.82
C ASP A 80 5.55 8.57 -14.89
N ALA A 81 5.64 9.83 -15.27
CA ALA A 81 4.99 10.93 -14.56
C ALA A 81 4.26 11.86 -15.53
N ARG A 82 3.11 12.37 -15.07
CA ARG A 82 2.33 13.40 -15.75
C ARG A 82 2.15 14.58 -14.82
N TYR A 83 2.34 15.79 -15.33
CA TYR A 83 2.01 17.01 -14.60
C TYR A 83 0.50 17.26 -14.70
N LEU A 84 -0.12 17.61 -13.58
CA LEU A 84 -1.54 17.93 -13.48
C LEU A 84 -1.65 19.44 -13.28
N ASP A 85 -1.92 20.19 -14.35
CA ASP A 85 -1.91 21.67 -14.34
C ASP A 85 -2.88 22.24 -13.29
N GLU A 86 -4.11 21.73 -13.25
CA GLU A 86 -5.16 22.14 -12.30
C GLU A 86 -4.77 21.93 -10.83
N GLN A 87 -3.81 21.05 -10.56
CA GLN A 87 -3.35 20.71 -9.21
C GLN A 87 -1.91 21.16 -8.96
N SER A 88 -1.27 21.75 -9.97
CA SER A 88 0.13 22.19 -9.97
C SER A 88 1.11 21.15 -9.40
N ARG A 89 0.91 19.86 -9.73
CA ARG A 89 1.72 18.76 -9.18
C ARG A 89 2.01 17.66 -10.18
N TRP A 90 3.08 16.92 -9.94
CA TRP A 90 3.36 15.67 -10.63
C TRP A 90 2.56 14.50 -10.05
N SER A 91 2.13 13.61 -10.93
CA SER A 91 1.40 12.39 -10.62
C SER A 91 2.06 11.19 -11.30
N LEU A 92 2.21 10.09 -10.58
CA LEU A 92 2.72 8.84 -11.16
C LEU A 92 1.76 8.25 -12.18
N VAL A 93 2.32 7.66 -13.23
CA VAL A 93 1.61 6.91 -14.28
C VAL A 93 2.25 5.53 -14.34
N PHE A 94 1.53 4.53 -13.87
CA PHE A 94 1.99 3.15 -13.83
C PHE A 94 1.64 2.41 -15.13
N PRO A 95 2.49 1.48 -15.60
CA PRO A 95 2.20 0.66 -16.75
C PRO A 95 1.15 -0.42 -16.44
N ALA A 96 0.47 -0.92 -17.48
CA ALA A 96 -0.37 -2.10 -17.35
C ALA A 96 0.40 -3.31 -16.80
N GLY A 97 -0.26 -4.10 -15.95
CA GLY A 97 0.30 -5.20 -15.16
C GLY A 97 0.83 -4.77 -13.79
N THR A 98 0.91 -3.47 -13.48
CA THR A 98 1.24 -3.02 -12.13
C THR A 98 0.16 -3.44 -11.13
N ARG A 99 0.60 -3.90 -9.95
CA ARG A 99 -0.28 -4.27 -8.84
C ARG A 99 0.12 -3.55 -7.56
N SER A 100 -0.85 -3.09 -6.79
CA SER A 100 -0.65 -2.51 -5.46
C SER A 100 -1.57 -3.18 -4.46
N ASP A 101 -1.01 -3.77 -3.40
CA ASP A 101 -1.75 -4.50 -2.35
C ASP A 101 -1.50 -3.84 -0.99
N ARG A 102 -2.55 -3.32 -0.35
CA ARG A 102 -2.57 -2.97 1.08
C ARG A 102 -2.86 -4.25 1.87
N VAL A 103 -1.91 -4.64 2.71
CA VAL A 103 -2.02 -5.79 3.61
C VAL A 103 -2.07 -5.29 5.05
N GLU A 104 -3.10 -5.69 5.77
CA GLU A 104 -3.22 -5.47 7.20
C GLU A 104 -2.72 -6.71 7.93
N TYR A 105 -1.64 -6.54 8.68
CA TYR A 105 -1.05 -7.58 9.51
C TYR A 105 -1.42 -7.36 10.97
N LYS A 106 -1.40 -8.45 11.73
CA LYS A 106 -1.50 -8.44 13.18
C LYS A 106 -0.42 -9.32 13.78
N HIS A 107 0.18 -8.87 14.86
CA HIS A 107 1.07 -9.68 15.67
C HIS A 107 0.28 -10.82 16.33
N ILE A 108 0.90 -12.00 16.39
CA ILE A 108 0.33 -13.16 17.07
C ILE A 108 0.55 -12.99 18.59
N ALA A 109 -0.46 -13.29 19.40
CA ALA A 109 -0.35 -13.15 20.85
C ALA A 109 0.63 -14.18 21.44
N GLY A 110 1.42 -13.79 22.44
CA GLY A 110 2.38 -14.67 23.13
C GLY A 110 3.82 -14.60 22.58
N SER A 111 4.04 -14.06 21.38
CA SER A 111 5.35 -13.51 21.02
C SER A 111 5.52 -12.18 21.76
N GLU A 112 6.58 -12.01 22.54
CA GLU A 112 6.91 -10.69 23.09
C GLU A 112 7.06 -9.71 21.91
N PRO A 113 6.31 -8.59 21.90
CA PRO A 113 6.59 -7.55 20.94
C PRO A 113 7.98 -7.02 21.29
N GLN A 114 8.98 -7.39 20.48
CA GLN A 114 10.26 -6.69 20.49
C GLN A 114 9.94 -5.21 20.35
N SER A 115 10.48 -4.42 21.28
CA SER A 115 10.23 -2.99 21.43
C SER A 115 10.03 -2.31 20.08
N ALA A 116 8.78 -1.93 19.79
CA ALA A 116 8.40 -1.10 18.66
C ALA A 116 8.87 -1.58 17.27
N ASN A 117 8.69 -2.88 16.95
CA ASN A 117 8.66 -3.30 15.54
C ASN A 117 7.41 -2.72 14.84
N MET A 118 7.39 -1.40 14.61
CA MET A 118 6.39 -0.67 13.83
C MET A 118 6.45 -0.98 12.32
N TYR A 119 7.27 -1.96 11.94
CA TYR A 119 7.59 -2.28 10.55
C TYR A 119 7.49 -3.77 10.34
N PHE A 120 6.97 -4.15 9.18
CA PHE A 120 7.01 -5.53 8.75
C PHE A 120 8.47 -5.96 8.52
N PRO A 121 8.89 -7.12 9.05
CA PRO A 121 10.30 -7.49 9.05
C PRO A 121 10.80 -7.86 7.64
N ASP A 122 12.01 -7.37 7.34
CA ASP A 122 12.74 -7.78 6.14
C ASP A 122 13.22 -9.24 6.27
N ASP A 123 13.55 -9.68 7.49
CA ASP A 123 13.91 -11.06 7.84
C ASP A 123 12.66 -11.98 7.79
N PRO A 124 12.65 -13.00 6.90
CA PRO A 124 11.54 -13.95 6.81
C PRO A 124 11.23 -14.70 8.11
N SER A 125 12.23 -14.98 8.95
CA SER A 125 12.04 -15.74 10.19
C SER A 125 11.17 -14.98 11.20
N GLN A 126 11.25 -13.64 11.18
CA GLN A 126 10.45 -12.80 12.05
C GLN A 126 9.01 -12.62 11.55
N ARG A 127 8.72 -12.95 10.28
CA ARG A 127 7.37 -12.84 9.73
C ARG A 127 6.42 -13.85 10.34
N GLU A 128 6.92 -14.99 10.82
CA GLU A 128 6.12 -16.04 11.47
C GLU A 128 5.38 -15.53 12.72
N ASN A 129 5.80 -14.41 13.31
CA ASN A 129 5.09 -13.76 14.41
C ASN A 129 3.90 -12.89 13.95
N TRP A 130 3.60 -12.86 12.65
CA TRP A 130 2.54 -12.04 12.06
C TRP A 130 1.51 -12.89 11.32
N THR A 131 0.26 -12.47 11.40
CA THR A 131 -0.86 -13.01 10.64
C THR A 131 -1.50 -11.92 9.78
N ILE A 132 -2.10 -12.29 8.66
CA ILE A 132 -2.79 -11.36 7.77
C ILE A 132 -4.26 -11.29 8.16
N LEU A 133 -4.81 -10.08 8.29
CA LEU A 133 -6.22 -9.85 8.60
C LEU A 133 -7.05 -9.57 7.35
N ASP A 134 -6.47 -8.82 6.41
CA ASP A 134 -7.15 -8.29 5.24
C ASP A 134 -6.11 -7.93 4.17
N VAL A 135 -6.41 -8.22 2.91
CA VAL A 135 -5.66 -7.69 1.78
C VAL A 135 -6.65 -6.98 0.87
N ARG A 136 -6.33 -5.76 0.45
CA ARG A 136 -7.07 -5.04 -0.59
C ARG A 136 -6.09 -4.55 -1.61
N GLY A 137 -6.38 -4.76 -2.88
CA GLY A 137 -5.47 -4.34 -3.92
C GLY A 137 -6.13 -4.00 -5.23
N THR A 138 -5.28 -3.58 -6.15
CA THR A 138 -5.66 -3.16 -7.49
C THR A 138 -4.60 -3.62 -8.46
N GLU A 139 -5.04 -4.13 -9.61
CA GLU A 139 -4.24 -4.41 -10.80
C GLU A 139 -4.62 -3.39 -11.89
N ILE A 140 -3.61 -2.79 -12.51
CA ILE A 140 -3.79 -1.95 -13.70
C ILE A 140 -3.81 -2.87 -14.92
N LEU A 141 -4.90 -2.84 -15.67
CA LEU A 141 -5.05 -3.60 -16.91
C LEU A 141 -4.73 -2.70 -18.10
N ALA A 142 -4.65 -3.28 -19.30
CA ALA A 142 -4.55 -2.48 -20.53
C ALA A 142 -5.77 -1.54 -20.70
N GLU A 143 -6.95 -2.02 -20.30
CA GLU A 143 -8.23 -1.31 -20.46
C GLU A 143 -8.93 -1.13 -19.10
N GLY A 144 -8.27 -0.41 -18.19
CA GLY A 144 -8.85 -0.02 -16.90
C GLY A 144 -8.19 -0.71 -15.71
N GLN A 145 -8.97 -1.06 -14.70
CA GLN A 145 -8.46 -1.57 -13.42
C GLN A 145 -9.30 -2.73 -12.93
N ARG A 146 -8.66 -3.67 -12.24
CA ARG A 146 -9.30 -4.73 -11.47
C ARG A 146 -9.01 -4.52 -10.00
N PHE A 147 -10.05 -4.49 -9.17
CA PHE A 147 -9.92 -4.52 -7.73
C PHE A 147 -9.96 -5.94 -7.21
N HIS A 148 -9.35 -6.18 -6.05
CA HIS A 148 -9.45 -7.45 -5.36
C HIS A 148 -9.35 -7.30 -3.85
N VAL A 149 -9.91 -8.27 -3.15
CA VAL A 149 -9.85 -8.40 -1.70
C VAL A 149 -9.52 -9.85 -1.34
N PHE A 150 -8.69 -10.08 -0.31
CA PHE A 150 -8.45 -11.41 0.24
C PHE A 150 -8.67 -11.44 1.75
N ARG A 151 -9.12 -12.61 2.25
CA ARG A 151 -9.32 -12.90 3.67
C ARG A 151 -8.75 -14.27 4.02
N PRO A 152 -8.27 -14.48 5.25
CA PRO A 152 -7.87 -15.82 5.72
C PRO A 152 -9.02 -16.82 5.65
N ASP A 153 -8.69 -18.07 5.34
CA ASP A 153 -9.65 -19.19 5.23
C ASP A 153 -9.93 -19.91 6.55
N SER A 154 -9.17 -19.61 7.61
CA SER A 154 -9.39 -20.21 8.93
C SER A 154 -8.77 -19.36 10.05
N SER A 155 -8.90 -19.83 11.30
CA SER A 155 -8.25 -19.23 12.48
C SER A 155 -6.74 -19.48 12.56
N ASN A 156 -6.17 -20.32 11.70
CA ASN A 156 -4.73 -20.54 11.65
C ASN A 156 -4.01 -19.22 11.31
N PRO A 157 -3.01 -18.78 12.09
CA PRO A 157 -2.28 -17.53 11.82
C PRO A 157 -1.69 -17.41 10.41
N HIS A 158 -1.38 -18.52 9.75
CA HIS A 158 -0.83 -18.54 8.40
C HIS A 158 -1.73 -19.27 7.40
N ALA A 159 -3.05 -19.28 7.67
CA ALA A 159 -4.04 -19.84 6.76
C ALA A 159 -3.86 -19.29 5.33
N SER A 160 -4.22 -20.11 4.34
CA SER A 160 -4.41 -19.64 2.98
C SER A 160 -5.40 -18.47 2.94
N LEU A 161 -5.32 -17.68 1.87
CA LEU A 161 -6.25 -16.59 1.63
C LEU A 161 -7.16 -16.91 0.46
N THR A 162 -8.46 -16.76 0.64
CA THR A 162 -9.44 -16.70 -0.46
C THR A 162 -9.80 -15.24 -0.72
N GLY A 163 -9.95 -14.91 -2.00
CA GLY A 163 -10.29 -13.57 -2.42
C GLY A 163 -11.26 -13.53 -3.59
N TRP A 164 -11.69 -12.32 -3.90
CA TRP A 164 -12.57 -12.02 -5.02
C TRP A 164 -12.05 -10.76 -5.71
N SER A 165 -12.15 -10.76 -7.03
CA SER A 165 -11.73 -9.64 -7.86
C SER A 165 -12.82 -9.26 -8.85
N TRP A 166 -12.86 -8.01 -9.25
CA TRP A 166 -13.85 -7.47 -10.20
C TRP A 166 -13.26 -6.29 -10.96
N LEU A 167 -13.77 -6.02 -12.16
CA LEU A 167 -13.38 -4.81 -12.89
C LEU A 167 -13.94 -3.56 -12.20
N ARG A 168 -13.17 -2.49 -12.17
CA ARG A 168 -13.58 -1.19 -11.59
C ARG A 168 -14.90 -0.66 -12.20
N SER A 169 -15.12 -0.90 -13.49
CA SER A 169 -16.31 -0.47 -14.23
C SER A 169 -17.52 -1.39 -14.04
N ASP A 170 -17.36 -2.52 -13.35
CA ASP A 170 -18.40 -3.52 -13.18
C ASP A 170 -18.99 -3.47 -11.76
N GLY A 171 -20.02 -2.64 -11.60
CA GLY A 171 -20.73 -2.49 -10.34
C GLY A 171 -21.46 -3.76 -9.88
N ASP A 172 -21.89 -4.63 -10.80
CA ASP A 172 -22.53 -5.89 -10.42
C ASP A 172 -21.50 -6.92 -9.96
N GLY A 173 -20.34 -6.99 -10.62
CA GLY A 173 -19.19 -7.75 -10.14
C GLY A 173 -18.72 -7.31 -8.75
N GLN A 174 -18.73 -6.00 -8.47
CA GLN A 174 -18.46 -5.48 -7.12
C GLN A 174 -19.48 -5.96 -6.09
N LYS A 175 -20.78 -5.88 -6.39
CA LYS A 175 -21.85 -6.35 -5.49
C LYS A 175 -21.72 -7.85 -5.21
N GLU A 176 -21.44 -8.64 -6.24
CA GLU A 176 -21.25 -10.08 -6.11
C GLU A 176 -20.01 -10.40 -5.26
N ALA A 177 -18.86 -9.79 -5.55
CA ALA A 177 -17.63 -9.95 -4.76
C ALA A 177 -17.85 -9.55 -3.29
N THR A 178 -18.57 -8.46 -3.05
CA THR A 178 -18.93 -8.00 -1.70
C THR A 178 -19.81 -9.04 -1.00
N THR A 179 -20.82 -9.58 -1.68
CA THR A 179 -21.70 -10.61 -1.11
C THR A 179 -20.91 -11.85 -0.68
N ARG A 180 -20.03 -12.36 -1.55
CA ARG A 180 -19.15 -13.51 -1.25
C ARG A 180 -18.20 -13.22 -0.08
N LEU A 181 -17.61 -12.03 -0.05
CA LEU A 181 -16.77 -11.57 1.06
C LEU A 181 -17.52 -11.58 2.39
N LEU A 182 -18.75 -11.06 2.42
CA LEU A 182 -19.56 -10.97 3.64
C LEU A 182 -20.04 -12.36 4.12
N GLU A 183 -20.37 -13.25 3.19
CA GLU A 183 -20.67 -14.65 3.49
C GLU A 183 -19.47 -15.38 4.10
N HIS A 184 -18.28 -15.21 3.52
CA HIS A 184 -17.04 -15.76 4.05
C HIS A 184 -16.76 -15.21 5.45
N ALA A 185 -16.81 -13.89 5.62
CA ALA A 185 -16.54 -13.24 6.90
C ALA A 185 -17.53 -13.63 8.01
N ALA A 186 -18.75 -14.06 7.66
CA ALA A 186 -19.75 -14.52 8.62
C ALA A 186 -19.52 -15.95 9.11
N ARG A 187 -18.83 -16.79 8.33
CA ARG A 187 -18.62 -18.22 8.65
C ARG A 187 -17.20 -18.54 9.11
N THR A 188 -16.22 -17.79 8.61
CA THR A 188 -14.81 -18.12 8.79
C THR A 188 -14.26 -17.48 10.07
N PRO A 189 -13.75 -18.29 11.02
CA PRO A 189 -13.04 -17.77 12.18
C PRO A 189 -11.84 -16.92 11.76
N ARG A 190 -11.57 -15.84 12.50
CA ARG A 190 -10.44 -14.95 12.22
C ARG A 190 -9.17 -15.47 12.89
N PRO A 191 -7.98 -15.12 12.36
CA PRO A 191 -6.71 -15.55 12.93
C PRO A 191 -6.56 -15.26 14.43
N GLY A 192 -5.95 -16.20 15.15
CA GLY A 192 -5.78 -16.13 16.61
C GLY A 192 -7.05 -16.48 17.38
N GLY A 193 -7.87 -17.40 16.83
CA GLY A 193 -9.07 -17.92 17.50
C GLY A 193 -10.22 -16.93 17.64
N ARG A 194 -10.17 -15.80 16.92
CA ARG A 194 -11.22 -14.78 16.99
C ARG A 194 -12.48 -15.26 16.27
N ALA A 195 -13.65 -14.97 16.84
CA ALA A 195 -14.92 -15.29 16.21
C ALA A 195 -15.05 -14.65 14.80
N PRO A 196 -15.86 -15.23 13.91
CA PRO A 196 -16.29 -14.58 12.66
C PRO A 196 -16.83 -13.16 12.90
N LEU A 197 -16.93 -12.36 11.84
CA LEU A 197 -17.41 -10.98 11.97
C LEU A 197 -18.91 -10.93 12.31
N ASP A 198 -19.23 -10.15 13.34
CA ASP A 198 -20.61 -9.85 13.70
C ASP A 198 -21.32 -9.01 12.62
N PRO A 199 -22.66 -8.86 12.67
CA PRO A 199 -23.39 -8.07 11.67
C PRO A 199 -22.95 -6.61 11.54
N GLY A 200 -22.53 -5.95 12.62
CA GLY A 200 -22.05 -4.56 12.59
C GLY A 200 -20.72 -4.43 11.86
N ALA A 201 -19.75 -5.27 12.21
CA ALA A 201 -18.46 -5.33 11.54
C ALA A 201 -18.59 -5.69 10.05
N ARG A 202 -19.56 -6.54 9.68
CA ARG A 202 -19.86 -6.86 8.27
C ARG A 202 -20.44 -5.67 7.50
N ARG A 203 -21.30 -4.85 8.10
CA ARG A 203 -21.78 -3.62 7.44
C ARG A 203 -20.63 -2.65 7.16
N MET A 204 -19.72 -2.48 8.12
CA MET A 204 -18.51 -1.69 7.92
C MET A 204 -17.63 -2.30 6.81
N LEU A 205 -17.45 -3.62 6.80
CA LEU A 205 -16.68 -4.31 5.76
C LEU A 205 -17.26 -4.08 4.35
N ALA A 206 -18.59 -4.10 4.22
CA ALA A 206 -19.29 -3.82 2.97
C ALA A 206 -19.00 -2.39 2.48
N HIS A 207 -19.09 -1.40 3.37
CA HIS A 207 -18.77 -0.01 3.04
C HIS A 207 -17.31 0.15 2.59
N LEU A 208 -16.37 -0.47 3.31
CA LEU A 208 -14.95 -0.43 2.96
C LEU A 208 -14.66 -1.12 1.61
N ASN A 209 -15.53 -2.01 1.12
CA ASN A 209 -15.36 -2.68 -0.17
C ASN A 209 -15.72 -1.82 -1.38
N ASP A 210 -16.14 -0.57 -1.18
CA ASP A 210 -16.24 0.42 -2.25
C ASP A 210 -14.89 1.05 -2.62
N CYS A 211 -14.04 0.23 -3.23
CA CYS A 211 -12.68 0.61 -3.61
C CYS A 211 -12.66 1.77 -4.61
N ALA A 212 -13.63 1.85 -5.52
CA ALA A 212 -13.67 2.89 -6.56
C ALA A 212 -13.84 4.29 -5.97
N HIS A 213 -14.67 4.42 -4.94
CA HIS A 213 -14.91 5.67 -4.21
C HIS A 213 -13.65 6.16 -3.50
N CYS A 214 -12.87 5.23 -2.93
CA CYS A 214 -11.64 5.57 -2.27
C CYS A 214 -10.52 5.90 -3.27
N HIS A 215 -10.37 5.10 -4.32
CA HIS A 215 -9.24 5.15 -5.25
C HIS A 215 -9.56 5.96 -6.50
N ILE A 216 -10.05 7.19 -6.36
CA ILE A 216 -10.32 8.09 -7.49
C ILE A 216 -8.99 8.46 -8.17
N PRO A 217 -8.82 8.27 -9.50
CA PRO A 217 -7.62 8.68 -10.21
C PRO A 217 -7.36 10.18 -10.12
N SER A 218 -6.10 10.56 -9.92
CA SER A 218 -5.64 11.95 -9.85
C SER A 218 -6.42 12.81 -8.85
N MET A 219 -6.94 12.20 -7.77
CA MET A 219 -7.62 12.94 -6.71
C MET A 219 -6.67 13.96 -6.09
N PRO A 220 -7.06 15.24 -5.96
CA PRO A 220 -6.22 16.25 -5.33
C PRO A 220 -6.08 15.98 -3.83
N ARG A 221 -5.02 16.54 -3.26
CA ARG A 221 -4.89 16.66 -1.80
C ARG A 221 -5.96 17.64 -1.30
N ARG A 222 -6.68 17.29 -0.24
CA ARG A 222 -7.63 18.18 0.41
C ARG A 222 -7.06 18.72 1.71
N THR A 223 -6.94 20.04 1.81
CA THR A 223 -6.43 20.73 3.00
C THR A 223 -7.54 21.18 3.96
N TRP A 224 -8.80 20.91 3.61
CA TRP A 224 -9.99 21.26 4.37
C TRP A 224 -10.93 20.05 4.48
N LYS A 225 -11.76 20.01 5.53
CA LYS A 225 -12.81 19.00 5.73
C LYS A 225 -14.05 19.41 4.93
N ASP A 226 -14.01 19.32 3.61
CA ASP A 226 -15.07 19.87 2.74
C ASP A 226 -16.10 18.83 2.24
N SER A 227 -16.07 17.57 2.68
CA SER A 227 -17.02 16.58 2.15
C SER A 227 -17.21 15.33 3.00
N ASP A 228 -18.32 14.63 2.72
CA ASP A 228 -18.64 13.26 3.13
C ASP A 228 -17.59 12.21 2.72
N ILE A 229 -16.67 12.54 1.81
CA ILE A 229 -15.59 11.64 1.38
C ILE A 229 -14.48 11.68 2.44
N GLY A 230 -14.42 10.63 3.26
CA GLY A 230 -13.48 10.53 4.38
C GLY A 230 -11.98 10.52 4.00
N ILE A 231 -11.64 10.44 2.71
CA ILE A 231 -10.25 10.40 2.23
C ILE A 231 -9.81 11.76 1.70
N LYS A 232 -8.78 12.31 2.34
CA LYS A 232 -8.25 13.65 2.03
C LYS A 232 -6.91 13.61 1.25
N ARG A 233 -6.30 12.44 1.12
CA ARG A 233 -4.98 12.25 0.50
C ARG A 233 -5.05 12.34 -1.02
N ALA A 234 -4.01 12.90 -1.64
CA ALA A 234 -3.87 12.85 -3.09
C ALA A 234 -3.62 11.43 -3.58
N THR A 235 -4.06 11.13 -4.79
CA THR A 235 -3.72 9.90 -5.51
C THR A 235 -2.93 10.20 -6.77
N ASP A 236 -2.26 9.18 -7.29
CA ASP A 236 -1.64 9.20 -8.61
C ASP A 236 -2.66 9.02 -9.76
N ALA A 237 -2.20 8.83 -11.00
CA ALA A 237 -3.06 8.73 -12.18
C ALA A 237 -3.93 7.46 -12.21
N HIS A 238 -3.73 6.54 -11.27
CA HIS A 238 -4.47 5.29 -11.15
C HIS A 238 -5.17 5.15 -9.80
N GLY A 239 -5.12 6.18 -8.94
CA GLY A 239 -5.81 6.16 -7.66
C GLY A 239 -4.97 5.57 -6.51
N PHE A 240 -3.66 5.33 -6.66
CA PHE A 240 -2.85 4.88 -5.52
C PHE A 240 -2.37 6.06 -4.66
N PHE A 241 -2.46 5.88 -3.34
CA PHE A 241 -2.03 6.87 -2.35
C PHE A 241 -0.56 6.71 -1.99
N VAL A 242 -0.17 5.48 -1.64
CA VAL A 242 1.11 5.25 -0.96
C VAL A 242 2.30 5.38 -1.90
N PRO A 243 2.29 4.86 -3.15
CA PRO A 243 3.40 5.12 -4.07
C PRO A 243 3.65 6.62 -4.30
N GLN A 244 2.59 7.42 -4.41
CA GLN A 244 2.70 8.88 -4.48
C GLN A 244 3.26 9.48 -3.17
N ALA A 245 2.80 9.00 -2.01
CA ALA A 245 3.26 9.48 -0.70
C ALA A 245 4.70 9.07 -0.35
N VAL A 246 5.26 8.02 -0.98
CA VAL A 246 6.70 7.68 -0.89
C VAL A 246 7.56 8.81 -1.46
N LEU A 247 7.06 9.51 -2.49
CA LEU A 247 7.77 10.58 -3.21
C LEU A 247 7.46 11.99 -2.68
N SER A 248 6.87 12.09 -1.50
CA SER A 248 6.64 13.37 -0.82
C SER A 248 7.09 13.26 0.63
N ASP A 249 7.70 14.31 1.15
CA ASP A 249 7.98 14.40 2.59
C ASP A 249 6.77 14.85 3.40
N ASP A 250 5.74 15.35 2.70
CA ASP A 250 4.49 15.83 3.27
C ASP A 250 3.36 14.85 2.99
N SER A 251 2.56 14.54 3.99
CA SER A 251 1.32 13.80 3.79
C SER A 251 0.28 14.17 4.83
N ILE A 252 -0.98 14.06 4.44
CA ILE A 252 -2.08 14.16 5.38
C ILE A 252 -1.99 13.02 6.39
N VAL A 253 -2.07 13.42 7.66
CA VAL A 253 -2.18 12.52 8.79
C VAL A 253 -3.50 11.78 8.71
N ALA A 254 -3.45 10.45 8.75
CA ALA A 254 -4.66 9.65 8.79
C ALA A 254 -5.09 9.43 10.23
N ASN A 255 -6.36 9.73 10.52
CA ASN A 255 -6.96 9.64 11.85
C ASN A 255 -8.05 8.56 11.93
N HIS A 256 -7.99 7.53 11.08
CA HIS A 256 -8.97 6.44 11.06
C HIS A 256 -8.59 5.25 11.96
N ARG A 257 -7.50 5.37 12.74
CA ARG A 257 -7.13 4.42 13.80
C ARG A 257 -6.75 5.18 15.07
N PRO A 258 -6.84 4.54 16.25
CA PRO A 258 -6.73 5.25 17.52
C PRO A 258 -5.36 5.81 17.90
N ARG A 259 -4.28 5.29 17.31
CA ARG A 259 -2.92 5.72 17.63
C ARG A 259 -2.22 6.28 16.40
N ASP A 260 -1.79 7.53 16.51
CA ASP A 260 -0.93 8.17 15.54
C ASP A 260 0.55 8.13 15.97
N LEU A 261 1.32 7.27 15.28
CA LEU A 261 2.76 7.08 15.48
C LEU A 261 3.58 8.33 15.15
N ASN A 262 3.06 9.24 14.32
CA ASN A 262 3.75 10.48 13.98
C ASN A 262 3.91 11.41 15.18
N SER A 263 3.08 11.25 16.21
CA SER A 263 3.16 12.04 17.45
C SER A 263 4.32 11.64 18.38
N GLU A 264 5.02 10.55 18.06
CA GLU A 264 6.14 9.98 18.82
C GLU A 264 7.45 10.05 18.02
N ASP A 265 7.40 10.51 16.76
CA ASP A 265 8.54 10.56 15.87
C ASP A 265 9.21 11.94 15.89
N PRO A 266 10.44 12.07 16.40
CA PRO A 266 11.10 13.38 16.56
C PRO A 266 11.47 14.04 15.23
N PHE A 267 11.39 13.32 14.12
CA PHE A 267 11.66 13.83 12.77
C PHE A 267 10.39 14.23 12.01
N VAL A 268 9.23 14.12 12.65
CA VAL A 268 7.94 14.51 12.07
C VAL A 268 7.39 15.75 12.77
N LYS A 269 6.99 16.74 11.97
CA LYS A 269 6.25 17.92 12.43
C LYS A 269 4.88 17.94 11.79
N VAL A 270 3.84 18.23 12.56
CA VAL A 270 2.47 18.29 12.03
C VAL A 270 1.95 19.72 12.12
N HIS A 271 1.38 20.21 11.02
CA HIS A 271 0.92 21.58 10.85
C HIS A 271 -0.49 21.67 10.26
N CYS A 272 -1.11 22.83 10.42
CA CYS A 272 -2.45 23.21 10.00
C CYS A 272 -2.37 24.46 9.10
N GLY A 273 -1.66 24.34 7.98
CA GLY A 273 -1.14 25.49 7.23
C GLY A 273 0.16 25.97 7.87
N GLU A 274 0.26 27.24 8.22
CA GLU A 274 1.47 27.79 8.86
C GLU A 274 1.56 27.48 10.37
N ASP A 275 0.44 27.17 11.01
CA ASP A 275 0.38 26.93 12.44
C ASP A 275 0.69 25.45 12.79
N PRO A 276 1.32 25.16 13.94
CA PRO A 276 1.44 23.79 14.43
C PRO A 276 0.07 23.14 14.66
N ALA A 277 -0.05 21.86 14.33
CA ALA A 277 -1.26 21.10 14.66
C ALA A 277 -1.31 20.77 16.15
N ARG A 278 -2.52 20.77 16.72
CA ARG A 278 -2.74 20.43 18.12
C ARG A 278 -2.94 18.93 18.27
N LEU A 279 -2.22 18.34 19.21
CA LEU A 279 -2.38 16.94 19.58
C LEU A 279 -3.45 16.83 20.66
N VAL A 280 -4.52 16.09 20.39
CA VAL A 280 -5.60 15.85 21.34
C VAL A 280 -5.62 14.38 21.76
N ARG A 281 -6.19 14.14 22.94
CA ARG A 281 -6.43 12.82 23.49
C ARG A 281 -7.88 12.74 23.94
N ASP A 282 -8.61 11.77 23.40
CA ASP A 282 -10.00 11.46 23.73
C ASP A 282 -10.22 9.95 23.77
N ASP A 283 -11.50 9.53 23.81
CA ASP A 283 -11.89 8.12 23.88
C ASP A 283 -11.46 7.34 22.62
N ASP A 284 -11.35 8.03 21.48
CA ASP A 284 -10.88 7.46 20.21
C ASP A 284 -9.35 7.40 20.13
N GLY A 285 -8.62 7.94 21.12
CA GLY A 285 -7.18 7.82 21.25
C GLY A 285 -6.43 9.14 21.06
N LYS A 286 -5.23 9.08 20.47
CA LYS A 286 -4.31 10.24 20.36
C LYS A 286 -4.14 10.61 18.89
N HIS A 287 -4.60 11.80 18.52
CA HIS A 287 -4.59 12.26 17.13
C HIS A 287 -4.38 13.77 16.99
N PHE A 288 -3.94 14.22 15.82
CA PHE A 288 -3.78 15.65 15.51
C PHE A 288 -5.10 16.25 15.02
N VAL A 289 -5.40 17.46 15.46
CA VAL A 289 -6.52 18.28 15.01
C VAL A 289 -6.03 19.65 14.56
N CYS A 290 -6.80 20.24 13.66
CA CYS A 290 -6.67 21.62 13.24
C CYS A 290 -7.97 22.37 13.53
N ASP A 291 -7.83 23.65 13.83
CA ASP A 291 -8.96 24.57 13.90
C ASP A 291 -9.46 24.91 12.49
N ASN A 292 -10.64 25.55 12.41
CA ASN A 292 -11.25 26.01 11.16
C ASN A 292 -11.36 24.92 10.09
N GLU A 293 -11.68 23.69 10.49
CA GLU A 293 -11.89 22.57 9.56
C GLU A 293 -10.68 22.22 8.67
N ARG A 294 -9.48 22.70 8.99
CA ARG A 294 -8.27 22.28 8.27
C ARG A 294 -7.95 20.81 8.52
N VAL A 295 -7.14 20.25 7.63
CA VAL A 295 -6.64 18.88 7.72
C VAL A 295 -5.18 18.90 8.18
N PRO A 296 -4.79 18.13 9.21
CA PRO A 296 -3.39 18.07 9.65
C PRO A 296 -2.49 17.45 8.58
N ILE A 297 -1.40 18.15 8.27
CA ILE A 297 -0.37 17.71 7.34
C ILE A 297 0.90 17.47 8.15
N ALA A 298 1.45 16.27 8.04
CA ALA A 298 2.75 15.94 8.63
C ALA A 298 3.85 16.12 7.59
N HIS A 299 4.97 16.67 8.02
CA HIS A 299 6.22 16.81 7.28
C HIS A 299 7.30 15.98 7.96
N ARG A 300 8.05 15.19 7.19
CA ARG A 300 9.23 14.47 7.66
C ARG A 300 10.53 15.17 7.23
N ASP A 301 11.41 15.45 8.20
CA ASP A 301 12.79 15.83 7.91
C ASP A 301 13.64 14.57 7.61
N VAL A 302 13.64 14.16 6.34
CA VAL A 302 14.37 12.98 5.86
C VAL A 302 15.88 13.13 6.09
N ALA A 303 16.43 14.32 5.90
CA ALA A 303 17.88 14.53 6.02
C ALA A 303 18.34 14.37 7.47
N ALA A 304 17.66 15.02 8.42
CA ALA A 304 17.97 14.87 9.84
C ALA A 304 17.77 13.43 10.32
N ALA A 305 16.71 12.76 9.87
CA ALA A 305 16.42 11.38 10.26
C ALA A 305 17.45 10.38 9.70
N LEU A 306 17.95 10.58 8.47
CA LEU A 306 19.04 9.77 7.92
C LEU A 306 20.35 10.00 8.65
N ALA A 307 20.69 11.26 8.97
CA ALA A 307 21.89 11.58 9.74
C ALA A 307 21.88 10.91 11.12
N ALA A 308 20.70 10.74 11.72
CA ALA A 308 20.51 10.02 12.98
C ALA A 308 20.40 8.49 12.82
N GLY A 309 20.51 7.93 11.62
CA GLY A 309 20.38 6.49 11.37
C GLY A 309 18.98 5.93 11.65
N GLN A 310 17.93 6.75 11.55
CA GLN A 310 16.60 6.37 11.97
C GLN A 310 16.01 5.25 11.07
N PRO A 311 15.60 4.08 11.64
CA PRO A 311 15.24 2.90 10.85
C PRO A 311 14.07 3.08 9.86
N TYR A 312 13.05 3.88 10.20
CA TYR A 312 11.93 4.11 9.28
C TYR A 312 12.37 4.87 8.03
N THR A 313 13.21 5.88 8.21
CA THR A 313 13.67 6.75 7.12
C THR A 313 14.58 5.98 6.17
N LEU A 314 15.38 5.05 6.69
CA LEU A 314 16.10 4.08 5.85
C LEU A 314 15.14 3.26 4.96
N ARG A 315 13.98 2.84 5.49
CA ARG A 315 12.95 2.12 4.72
C ARG A 315 12.24 3.03 3.70
N VAL A 316 11.95 4.29 4.06
CA VAL A 316 11.44 5.29 3.11
C VAL A 316 12.41 5.45 1.93
N CYS A 317 13.70 5.61 2.22
CA CYS A 317 14.73 5.74 1.18
C CYS A 317 14.92 4.46 0.37
N LYS A 318 14.78 3.26 0.96
CA LYS A 318 14.73 1.98 0.24
C LYS A 318 13.56 1.94 -0.77
N SER A 319 12.37 2.38 -0.37
CA SER A 319 11.21 2.48 -1.28
C SER A 319 11.45 3.51 -2.39
N ARG A 320 12.02 4.68 -2.08
CA ARG A 320 12.37 5.70 -3.09
C ARG A 320 13.40 5.18 -4.10
N ARG A 321 14.43 4.45 -3.63
CA ARG A 321 15.44 3.83 -4.51
C ARG A 321 14.79 2.82 -5.46
N TRP A 322 13.93 1.94 -4.93
CA TRP A 322 13.22 0.95 -5.74
C TRP A 322 12.37 1.58 -6.85
N LEU A 323 11.67 2.68 -6.52
CA LEU A 323 10.89 3.47 -7.47
C LEU A 323 11.78 4.13 -8.53
N TYR A 324 12.87 4.81 -8.10
CA TYR A 324 13.81 5.49 -9.00
C TYR A 324 14.33 4.55 -10.09
N GLU A 325 14.76 3.34 -9.72
CA GLU A 325 15.29 2.33 -10.64
C GLU A 325 14.28 1.87 -11.70
N ARG A 326 12.98 2.04 -11.44
CA ARG A 326 11.88 1.62 -12.33
C ARG A 326 11.19 2.79 -13.00
N MET A 327 11.70 4.00 -12.86
CA MET A 327 11.12 5.20 -13.45
C MET A 327 11.80 5.60 -14.76
N THR A 328 11.01 6.17 -15.67
CA THR A 328 11.53 6.90 -16.83
C THR A 328 12.39 8.09 -16.39
N ALA A 329 13.23 8.62 -17.28
CA ALA A 329 14.00 9.84 -17.00
C ALA A 329 13.08 11.03 -16.63
N ARG A 330 11.93 11.15 -17.28
CA ARG A 330 10.92 12.18 -16.97
C ARG A 330 10.42 12.06 -15.53
N ALA A 331 10.03 10.86 -15.10
CA ALA A 331 9.56 10.64 -13.74
C ALA A 331 10.66 10.88 -12.70
N ARG A 332 11.90 10.45 -12.98
CA ARG A 332 13.06 10.74 -12.10
C ARG A 332 13.27 12.24 -11.92
N ASN A 333 13.17 13.02 -13.00
CA ASN A 333 13.30 14.47 -12.95
C ASN A 333 12.14 15.13 -12.20
N ALA A 334 10.90 14.70 -12.47
CA ALA A 334 9.69 15.20 -11.82
C ALA A 334 9.73 15.07 -10.29
N PHE A 335 10.31 13.98 -9.78
CA PHE A 335 10.42 13.68 -8.35
C PHE A 335 11.85 13.81 -7.79
N ALA A 336 12.75 14.47 -8.52
CA ALA A 336 14.15 14.63 -8.14
C ALA A 336 14.38 15.19 -6.72
N PRO A 337 13.58 16.15 -6.20
CA PRO A 337 13.72 16.61 -4.82
C PRO A 337 13.59 15.49 -3.76
N ALA A 338 12.65 14.56 -3.93
CA ALA A 338 12.46 13.45 -3.00
C ALA A 338 13.63 12.45 -3.04
N PHE A 339 14.21 12.24 -4.23
CA PHE A 339 15.35 11.36 -4.44
C PHE A 339 16.64 11.93 -3.84
N ARG A 340 16.93 13.23 -4.06
CA ARG A 340 18.13 13.89 -3.51
C ARG A 340 18.20 13.82 -1.99
N ARG A 341 17.06 13.95 -1.29
CA ARG A 341 17.01 13.82 0.18
C ARG A 341 17.45 12.44 0.69
N CYS A 342 17.48 11.43 -0.16
CA CYS A 342 17.98 10.08 0.13
C CYS A 342 19.33 9.77 -0.56
N GLY A 343 20.02 10.77 -1.13
CA GLY A 343 21.26 10.54 -1.90
C GLY A 343 21.05 9.70 -3.18
N ILE A 344 19.87 9.80 -3.81
CA ILE A 344 19.50 9.06 -5.01
C ILE A 344 19.63 9.97 -6.23
N GLY A 345 20.40 9.55 -7.24
CA GLY A 345 20.54 10.25 -8.52
C GLY A 345 21.68 11.26 -8.56
N GLU A 346 22.41 11.46 -7.46
CA GLU A 346 23.68 12.16 -7.48
C GLU A 346 24.75 11.20 -8.01
N SER A 347 25.34 11.52 -9.16
CA SER A 347 26.60 10.90 -9.57
C SER A 347 27.57 11.10 -8.42
N ALA A 348 28.15 10.02 -7.89
CA ALA A 348 29.22 10.15 -6.91
C ALA A 348 30.21 11.19 -7.45
N PRO A 349 30.65 12.18 -6.65
CA PRO A 349 31.63 13.15 -7.12
C PRO A 349 32.79 12.33 -7.66
N THR A 350 33.02 12.43 -8.97
CA THR A 350 34.16 11.80 -9.63
C THR A 350 35.37 12.45 -8.98
N GLY A 351 35.99 11.73 -8.04
CA GLY A 351 37.06 12.25 -7.21
C GLY A 351 38.10 12.94 -8.08
N SER A 352 38.22 14.24 -7.88
CA SER A 352 39.32 15.09 -8.35
C SER A 352 40.55 14.84 -7.53
#